data_AF-A0A5A9ZWA8-F1
#
_entry.id   AF-A0A5A9ZWA8-F1
#
_cell.length_a   1.000
_cell.length_b   1.000
_cell.length_c   1.000
_cell.angle_alpha   90.00
_cell.angle_beta   90.00
_cell.angle_gamma   90.00
#
_symmetry.space_group_name_H-M   'P 1'
#
loop_
_entity.id
_entity.type
_entity.pdbx_description
1 polymer ?
#
loop_
_entity_poly.entity_id
_entity_poly.type
_entity_poly.pdbx_seq_one_letter_code
_entity_poly.pdbx_strand_id
1 'polypeptide(L)'
;MAGTDDAAVAAGDDDALYVLTAVLLTPAQFPSVLGDDYPEACAALGLAPLAEGYGLVLGQDGDGARWTVVVDDVSLVAVAIASWDCGMEYDLSPDDRSMVAALPGWPLALAVAAPGVPAPHDPAPEIAEQAPLCPPDTSAWGAAQRRLGADEIALQWAAWREQIDETEFAAPKDGAAAADDASGPGVPDGDRGRAPLSGIGRVLHEARSYVDTPPPLGRVRSSFAPGDARTLRADGPGWSMVARTDDIAFVLLDEKPGEVLTVGRGPELPGLLEALDRMAVRPN
;
A
#
# COMPACT_ATOMS: atom_id res chain seq x y z
N MET A 1 14.25 -38.36 35.06
CA MET A 1 14.83 -39.23 34.02
C MET A 1 13.67 -39.71 33.18
N ALA A 2 13.07 -38.88 32.32
CA ALA A 2 13.58 -38.29 31.07
C ALA A 2 13.78 -39.34 29.97
N GLY A 3 13.06 -39.13 28.85
CA GLY A 3 13.15 -39.84 27.58
C GLY A 3 12.23 -41.06 27.47
N THR A 4 11.48 -41.32 26.41
CA THR A 4 11.29 -40.70 25.09
C THR A 4 10.19 -41.52 24.43
N ASP A 5 9.15 -40.88 23.91
CA ASP A 5 8.47 -41.27 22.66
C ASP A 5 7.29 -40.32 22.46
N ASP A 6 7.62 -39.11 22.02
CA ASP A 6 6.67 -38.24 21.34
C ASP A 6 7.30 -37.81 20.01
N ALA A 7 7.73 -38.83 19.26
CA ALA A 7 8.16 -38.70 17.88
C ALA A 7 7.10 -39.34 16.99
N ALA A 8 5.88 -38.83 17.06
CA ALA A 8 4.99 -38.87 15.91
C ALA A 8 5.51 -37.84 14.91
N VAL A 9 6.59 -38.20 14.22
CA VAL A 9 6.93 -37.61 12.93
C VAL A 9 5.71 -37.84 12.03
N ALA A 10 4.88 -36.82 11.90
CA ALA A 10 4.07 -36.66 10.71
C ALA A 10 5.09 -36.64 9.56
N ALA A 11 5.27 -37.79 8.90
CA ALA A 11 5.74 -37.80 7.53
C ALA A 11 4.69 -37.02 6.76
N GLY A 12 4.90 -35.70 6.67
CA GLY A 12 4.11 -34.81 5.85
C GLY A 12 4.22 -35.28 4.41
N ASP A 13 3.15 -35.11 3.65
CA ASP A 13 3.28 -35.09 2.20
C ASP A 13 4.45 -34.15 1.87
N ASP A 14 5.50 -34.66 1.21
CA ASP A 14 6.63 -33.83 0.75
C ASP A 14 6.13 -32.69 -0.18
N ASP A 15 4.92 -32.83 -0.72
CA ASP A 15 4.21 -31.86 -1.55
C ASP A 15 3.33 -30.86 -0.75
N ALA A 16 3.28 -30.93 0.59
CA ALA A 16 2.44 -30.05 1.41
C ALA A 16 3.06 -28.66 1.62
N LEU A 17 2.26 -27.61 1.39
CA LEU A 17 2.65 -26.23 1.67
C LEU A 17 2.42 -25.90 3.16
N TYR A 18 3.50 -25.61 3.87
CA TYR A 18 3.49 -25.03 5.21
C TYR A 18 3.22 -23.52 5.13
N VAL A 19 1.98 -23.12 5.42
CA VAL A 19 1.55 -21.72 5.37
C VAL A 19 2.22 -20.91 6.48
N LEU A 20 2.87 -19.81 6.09
CA LEU A 20 3.48 -18.85 7.03
C LEU A 20 2.61 -17.62 7.24
N THR A 21 2.00 -17.13 6.17
CA THR A 21 1.12 -15.96 6.20
C THR A 21 0.25 -15.91 4.94
N ALA A 22 -0.74 -15.04 4.97
CA ALA A 22 -1.55 -14.73 3.80
C ALA A 22 -1.85 -13.23 3.74
N VAL A 23 -2.04 -12.72 2.52
CA VAL A 23 -2.39 -11.33 2.27
C VAL A 23 -3.45 -11.24 1.18
N LEU A 24 -4.26 -10.19 1.23
CA LEU A 24 -5.21 -9.87 0.17
C LEU A 24 -4.51 -9.10 -0.95
N LEU A 25 -4.89 -9.39 -2.20
CA LEU A 25 -4.52 -8.66 -3.41
C LEU A 25 -5.82 -8.34 -4.14
N THR A 26 -6.52 -7.30 -3.66
CA THR A 26 -7.82 -6.86 -4.16
C THR A 26 -7.75 -5.37 -4.55
N PRO A 27 -8.71 -4.86 -5.34
CA PRO A 27 -8.84 -3.43 -5.61
C PRO A 27 -8.84 -2.54 -4.36
N ALA A 28 -9.40 -3.02 -3.24
CA ALA A 28 -9.50 -2.27 -2.00
C ALA A 28 -8.25 -2.38 -1.12
N GLN A 29 -7.58 -3.54 -1.16
CA GLN A 29 -6.52 -3.91 -0.23
C GLN A 29 -5.49 -4.80 -0.91
N PHE A 30 -4.26 -4.32 -0.96
CA PHE A 30 -3.09 -5.04 -1.46
C PHE A 30 -1.83 -4.52 -0.76
N PRO A 31 -0.72 -5.29 -0.74
CA PRO A 31 0.54 -4.84 -0.18
C PRO A 31 1.10 -3.68 -1.00
N SER A 32 1.12 -2.47 -0.43
CA SER A 32 1.49 -1.26 -1.19
C SER A 32 2.91 -1.31 -1.72
N VAL A 33 3.81 -2.13 -1.17
CA VAL A 33 5.15 -2.32 -1.76
C VAL A 33 5.11 -2.75 -3.22
N LEU A 34 4.08 -3.50 -3.62
CA LEU A 34 3.97 -4.11 -4.96
C LEU A 34 3.57 -3.13 -6.07
N GLY A 35 2.92 -2.00 -5.76
CA GLY A 35 2.47 -1.05 -6.79
C GLY A 35 1.78 0.19 -6.22
N ASP A 36 1.64 1.23 -7.05
CA ASP A 36 0.86 2.43 -6.69
C ASP A 36 -0.66 2.18 -6.80
N ASP A 37 -1.06 1.11 -7.50
CA ASP A 37 -2.45 0.68 -7.66
C ASP A 37 -2.58 -0.85 -7.82
N TYR A 38 -3.83 -1.32 -7.86
CA TYR A 38 -4.12 -2.75 -7.92
C TYR A 38 -3.62 -3.43 -9.21
N PRO A 39 -3.86 -2.86 -10.42
CA PRO A 39 -3.26 -3.41 -11.64
C PRO A 39 -1.73 -3.51 -11.63
N GLU A 40 -1.02 -2.50 -11.12
CA GLU A 40 0.44 -2.57 -10.96
C GLU A 40 0.87 -3.68 -10.00
N ALA A 41 0.18 -3.83 -8.86
CA ALA A 41 0.45 -4.88 -7.89
C ALA A 41 0.20 -6.29 -8.47
N CYS A 42 -0.83 -6.48 -9.30
CA CYS A 42 -1.04 -7.72 -10.04
C CYS A 42 0.06 -7.97 -11.07
N ALA A 43 0.47 -6.93 -11.81
CA ALA A 43 1.51 -7.04 -12.82
C ALA A 43 2.88 -7.43 -12.21
N ALA A 44 3.17 -6.99 -10.98
CA ALA A 44 4.37 -7.40 -10.24
C ALA A 44 4.44 -8.92 -9.98
N LEU A 45 3.29 -9.62 -10.03
CA LEU A 45 3.18 -11.07 -9.87
C LEU A 45 2.91 -11.80 -11.19
N GLY A 46 2.89 -11.09 -12.32
CA GLY A 46 2.50 -11.67 -13.62
C GLY A 46 1.02 -12.03 -13.73
N LEU A 47 0.16 -11.44 -12.89
CA LEU A 47 -1.28 -11.72 -12.86
C LEU A 47 -2.06 -10.67 -13.66
N ALA A 48 -3.17 -11.10 -14.27
CA ALA A 48 -4.17 -10.17 -14.81
C ALA A 48 -5.06 -9.66 -13.65
N PRO A 49 -5.42 -8.37 -13.61
CA PRO A 49 -6.30 -7.85 -12.55
C PRO A 49 -7.72 -8.41 -12.70
N LEU A 50 -8.24 -8.99 -11.61
CA LEU A 50 -9.64 -9.44 -11.50
C LEU A 50 -10.46 -8.47 -10.65
N ALA A 51 -11.76 -8.41 -10.92
CA ALA A 51 -12.66 -7.52 -10.18
C ALA A 51 -12.74 -7.87 -8.68
N GLU A 52 -12.80 -9.16 -8.36
CA GLU A 52 -12.86 -9.65 -6.97
C GLU A 52 -11.48 -9.64 -6.29
N GLY A 53 -10.40 -9.68 -7.07
CA GLY A 53 -9.04 -9.79 -6.56
C GLY A 53 -8.56 -11.23 -6.41
N TYR A 54 -7.53 -11.39 -5.59
CA TYR A 54 -6.90 -12.66 -5.23
C TYR A 54 -6.57 -12.68 -3.74
N GLY A 55 -6.47 -13.87 -3.18
CA GLY A 55 -5.71 -14.14 -1.97
C GLY A 55 -4.32 -14.65 -2.32
N LEU A 56 -3.31 -14.23 -1.57
CA LEU A 56 -1.95 -14.75 -1.68
C LEU A 56 -1.60 -15.50 -0.40
N VAL A 57 -1.19 -16.75 -0.53
CA VAL A 57 -0.74 -17.61 0.58
C VAL A 57 0.76 -17.84 0.42
N LEU A 58 1.55 -17.35 1.37
CA LEU A 58 3.00 -17.46 1.35
C LEU A 58 3.41 -18.59 2.31
N GLY A 59 4.16 -19.55 1.79
CA GLY A 59 4.57 -20.72 2.55
C GLY A 59 5.86 -21.36 2.05
N GLN A 60 6.22 -22.47 2.68
CA GLN A 60 7.34 -23.32 2.29
C GLN A 60 6.85 -24.73 2.00
N ASP A 61 7.51 -25.46 1.11
CA ASP A 61 7.39 -26.92 1.07
C ASP A 61 8.23 -27.59 2.17
N GLY A 62 8.18 -28.93 2.26
CA GLY A 62 8.92 -29.71 3.25
C GLY A 62 10.44 -29.57 3.18
N ASP A 63 10.98 -29.24 2.00
CA ASP A 63 12.40 -28.99 1.80
C ASP A 63 12.81 -27.56 2.17
N GLY A 64 11.84 -26.66 2.35
CA GLY A 64 12.04 -25.26 2.70
C GLY A 64 12.04 -24.31 1.51
N ALA A 65 11.71 -24.79 0.30
CA ALA A 65 11.60 -23.94 -0.87
C ALA A 65 10.38 -23.02 -0.73
N ARG A 66 10.54 -21.76 -1.13
CA ARG A 66 9.55 -20.70 -0.94
C ARG A 66 8.54 -20.70 -2.08
N TRP A 67 7.26 -20.62 -1.72
CA TRP A 67 6.15 -20.57 -2.67
C TRP A 67 5.12 -19.52 -2.28
N THR A 68 4.52 -18.90 -3.30
CA THR A 68 3.35 -18.05 -3.20
C THR A 68 2.21 -18.69 -3.98
N VAL A 69 1.22 -19.21 -3.28
CA VAL A 69 0.00 -19.75 -3.88
C VAL A 69 -1.02 -18.62 -4.06
N VAL A 70 -1.45 -18.42 -5.30
CA VAL A 70 -2.45 -17.43 -5.69
C VAL A 70 -3.80 -18.11 -5.76
N VAL A 71 -4.79 -17.57 -5.06
CA VAL A 71 -6.13 -18.13 -4.90
C VAL A 71 -7.18 -17.12 -5.35
N ASP A 72 -8.19 -17.54 -6.11
CA ASP A 72 -9.30 -16.67 -6.53
C ASP A 72 -10.49 -16.65 -5.55
N ASP A 73 -10.54 -17.59 -4.58
CA ASP A 73 -11.40 -17.48 -3.41
C ASP A 73 -10.81 -16.50 -2.37
N VAL A 74 -11.07 -15.22 -2.61
CA VAL A 74 -10.67 -14.11 -1.73
C VAL A 74 -11.31 -14.23 -0.34
N SER A 75 -12.51 -14.80 -0.25
CA SER A 75 -13.24 -14.91 1.01
C SER A 75 -12.57 -15.90 1.96
N LEU A 76 -12.08 -17.03 1.43
CA LEU A 76 -11.31 -18.00 2.19
C LEU A 76 -10.09 -17.35 2.87
N VAL A 77 -9.31 -16.59 2.10
CA VAL A 77 -8.10 -15.92 2.62
C VAL A 77 -8.46 -14.79 3.59
N ALA A 78 -9.49 -14.00 3.30
CA ALA A 78 -9.94 -12.94 4.20
C ALA A 78 -10.40 -13.48 5.56
N VAL A 79 -11.13 -14.61 5.57
CA VAL A 79 -11.57 -15.28 6.81
C VAL A 79 -10.37 -15.79 7.62
N ALA A 80 -9.36 -16.36 6.97
CA ALA A 80 -8.14 -16.80 7.65
C ALA A 80 -7.43 -15.63 8.34
N ILE A 81 -7.20 -14.54 7.61
CA ILE A 81 -6.57 -13.31 8.14
C ILE A 81 -7.36 -12.76 9.33
N ALA A 82 -8.68 -12.60 9.18
CA ALA A 82 -9.52 -12.08 10.25
C ALA A 82 -9.52 -12.99 11.50
N SER A 83 -9.43 -14.31 11.30
CA SER A 83 -9.35 -15.28 12.39
C SER A 83 -8.04 -15.12 13.16
N TRP A 84 -6.91 -15.04 12.46
CA TRP A 84 -5.58 -14.83 13.06
C TRP A 84 -5.47 -13.47 13.76
N ASP A 85 -6.03 -12.40 13.19
CA ASP A 85 -6.05 -11.07 13.80
C ASP A 85 -6.84 -11.05 15.12
N CYS A 86 -7.84 -11.91 15.25
CA CYS A 86 -8.60 -12.13 16.49
C CYS A 86 -7.96 -13.16 17.42
N GLY A 87 -6.78 -13.69 17.09
CA GLY A 87 -6.05 -14.70 17.86
C GLY A 87 -6.70 -16.09 17.85
N MET A 88 -7.53 -16.39 16.85
CA MET A 88 -8.14 -17.69 16.65
C MET A 88 -7.29 -18.56 15.71
N GLU A 89 -7.29 -19.86 15.95
CA GLU A 89 -6.70 -20.83 15.04
C GLU A 89 -7.56 -20.96 13.77
N TYR A 90 -6.91 -20.97 12.61
CA TYR A 90 -7.53 -21.24 11.33
C TYR A 90 -6.52 -21.96 10.43
N ASP A 91 -6.90 -23.13 9.92
CA ASP A 91 -6.08 -23.92 9.01
C ASP A 91 -6.42 -23.54 7.57
N LEU A 92 -5.57 -22.71 6.96
CA LEU A 92 -5.76 -22.22 5.61
C LEU A 92 -5.20 -23.25 4.62
N SER A 93 -6.09 -24.01 4.00
CA SER A 93 -5.77 -24.97 2.93
C SER A 93 -6.60 -24.64 1.69
N PRO A 94 -6.04 -23.88 0.72
CA PRO A 94 -6.70 -23.62 -0.55
C PRO A 94 -6.96 -24.92 -1.31
N ASP A 95 -8.11 -25.01 -1.99
CA ASP A 95 -8.39 -26.16 -2.84
C ASP A 95 -7.78 -26.00 -4.24
N ASP A 96 -7.50 -27.12 -4.91
CA ASP A 96 -6.93 -27.11 -6.27
C ASP A 96 -7.80 -26.37 -7.30
N ARG A 97 -9.08 -26.12 -7.00
CA ARG A 97 -10.03 -25.47 -7.91
C ARG A 97 -9.95 -23.95 -7.84
N SER A 98 -9.59 -23.41 -6.69
CA SER A 98 -9.42 -21.98 -6.42
C SER A 98 -7.96 -21.55 -6.60
N MET A 99 -7.02 -22.49 -6.64
CA MET A 99 -5.63 -22.22 -6.99
C MET A 99 -5.49 -21.78 -8.45
N VAL A 100 -5.05 -20.54 -8.63
CA VAL A 100 -4.80 -19.93 -9.95
C VAL A 100 -3.36 -20.21 -10.40
N ALA A 101 -2.40 -20.08 -9.49
CA ALA A 101 -0.98 -20.28 -9.76
C ALA A 101 -0.20 -20.60 -8.49
N ALA A 102 0.88 -21.37 -8.64
CA ALA A 102 1.94 -21.49 -7.64
C ALA A 102 3.18 -20.75 -8.16
N LEU A 103 3.47 -19.59 -7.58
CA LEU A 103 4.59 -18.76 -7.98
C LEU A 103 5.81 -19.08 -7.10
N PRO A 104 7.00 -19.32 -7.67
CA PRO A 104 8.22 -19.54 -6.90
C PRO A 104 8.60 -18.27 -6.13
N GLY A 105 9.15 -18.41 -4.92
CA GLY A 105 9.57 -17.28 -4.09
C GLY A 105 8.42 -16.56 -3.37
N TRP A 106 8.74 -15.43 -2.73
CA TRP A 106 7.78 -14.60 -2.01
C TRP A 106 7.84 -13.14 -2.50
N PRO A 107 6.69 -12.50 -2.75
CA PRO A 107 6.65 -11.11 -3.17
C PRO A 107 6.84 -10.14 -2.00
N LEU A 108 6.84 -10.65 -0.76
CA LEU A 108 6.97 -9.87 0.47
C LEU A 108 8.15 -10.38 1.29
N ALA A 109 8.80 -9.47 2.00
CA ALA A 109 9.92 -9.80 2.86
C ALA A 109 9.45 -10.60 4.08
N LEU A 110 9.77 -11.89 4.12
CA LEU A 110 9.60 -12.76 5.27
C LEU A 110 10.94 -13.38 5.63
N ALA A 111 11.19 -13.52 6.93
CA ALA A 111 12.44 -14.07 7.46
C ALA A 111 12.23 -15.34 8.30
N VAL A 112 10.97 -15.74 8.51
CA VAL A 112 10.61 -16.88 9.36
C VAL A 112 10.54 -18.17 8.54
N ALA A 113 10.83 -19.27 9.21
CA ALA A 113 10.68 -20.62 8.69
C ALA A 113 9.58 -21.35 9.44
N ALA A 114 8.89 -22.28 8.79
CA ALA A 114 7.96 -23.17 9.45
C ALA A 114 8.70 -24.07 10.46
N PRO A 115 8.14 -24.35 11.65
CA PRO A 115 8.79 -25.21 12.63
C PRO A 115 9.14 -26.59 12.06
N GLY A 116 10.40 -27.00 12.19
CA GLY A 116 10.87 -28.30 11.70
C GLY A 116 11.21 -28.35 10.21
N VAL A 117 10.97 -27.27 9.46
CA VAL A 117 11.31 -27.13 8.03
C VAL A 117 12.68 -26.46 7.87
N PRO A 118 13.48 -26.80 6.84
CA PRO A 118 14.74 -26.11 6.55
C PRO A 118 14.58 -24.61 6.30
N ALA A 119 15.72 -23.91 6.29
CA ALA A 119 15.75 -22.46 6.06
C ALA A 119 15.12 -22.09 4.69
N PRO A 120 14.33 -21.00 4.62
CA PRO A 120 13.71 -20.57 3.39
C PRO A 120 14.73 -20.31 2.27
N HIS A 121 14.49 -20.91 1.12
CA HIS A 121 15.32 -20.73 -0.07
C HIS A 121 14.50 -20.73 -1.36
N ASP A 122 15.05 -20.21 -2.44
CA ASP A 122 14.36 -20.26 -3.73
C ASP A 122 14.34 -21.68 -4.31
N PRO A 123 13.20 -22.12 -4.89
CA PRO A 123 13.15 -23.41 -5.56
C PRO A 123 14.12 -23.45 -6.75
N ALA A 124 14.60 -24.65 -7.06
CA ALA A 124 15.53 -24.85 -8.15
C ALA A 124 14.89 -24.45 -9.50
N PRO A 125 15.64 -23.84 -10.44
CA PRO A 125 15.11 -23.41 -11.74
C PRO A 125 14.51 -24.55 -12.59
N GLU A 126 14.88 -25.81 -12.32
CA GLU A 126 14.33 -26.98 -12.99
C GLU A 126 12.92 -27.33 -12.51
N ILE A 127 12.51 -26.86 -11.33
CA ILE A 127 11.18 -27.05 -10.72
C ILE A 127 10.28 -25.84 -11.05
N ALA A 128 10.86 -24.65 -11.11
CA ALA A 128 10.15 -23.40 -11.34
C ALA A 128 10.24 -22.93 -12.80
N GLU A 129 9.10 -22.85 -13.49
CA GLU A 129 9.03 -22.38 -14.90
C GLU A 129 9.33 -20.88 -15.09
N GLN A 130 9.44 -20.13 -13.98
CA GLN A 130 9.69 -18.70 -13.96
C GLN A 130 10.67 -18.32 -12.84
N ALA A 131 11.23 -17.12 -12.93
CA ALA A 131 12.12 -16.60 -11.90
C ALA A 131 11.38 -16.48 -10.55
N PRO A 132 12.00 -16.86 -9.42
CA PRO A 132 11.45 -16.63 -8.10
C PRO A 132 11.08 -15.15 -7.87
N LEU A 133 9.94 -14.94 -7.22
CA LEU A 133 9.51 -13.65 -6.74
C LEU A 133 10.50 -13.14 -5.70
N CYS A 134 10.90 -11.90 -5.88
CA CYS A 134 11.75 -11.16 -4.96
C CYS A 134 10.98 -9.94 -4.46
N PRO A 135 10.98 -9.69 -3.14
CA PRO A 135 10.36 -8.48 -2.61
C PRO A 135 11.01 -7.22 -3.20
N PRO A 136 10.23 -6.15 -3.45
CA PRO A 136 10.80 -4.87 -3.84
C PRO A 136 11.85 -4.38 -2.83
N ASP A 137 12.94 -3.78 -3.33
CA ASP A 137 13.98 -3.22 -2.45
C ASP A 137 13.45 -1.99 -1.69
N THR A 138 13.47 -2.09 -0.38
CA THR A 138 13.03 -1.06 0.58
C THR A 138 14.19 -0.53 1.43
N SER A 139 15.43 -0.96 1.14
CA SER A 139 16.63 -0.52 1.86
C SER A 139 17.08 0.89 1.46
N ALA A 140 16.71 1.33 0.26
CA ALA A 140 16.94 2.68 -0.25
C ALA A 140 15.62 3.38 -0.57
N TRP A 141 15.66 4.72 -0.65
CA TRP A 141 14.49 5.47 -1.06
C TRP A 141 14.14 5.18 -2.52
N GLY A 142 12.89 4.82 -2.75
CA GLY A 142 12.28 4.54 -4.04
C GLY A 142 10.77 4.35 -3.87
N ALA A 143 10.08 3.98 -4.95
CA ALA A 143 8.62 3.91 -4.93
C ALA A 143 8.06 2.96 -3.86
N ALA A 144 8.67 1.79 -3.67
CA ALA A 144 8.28 0.84 -2.62
C ALA A 144 8.46 1.43 -1.21
N GLN A 145 9.61 2.07 -0.95
CA GLN A 145 9.90 2.67 0.35
C GLN A 145 9.02 3.90 0.64
N ARG A 146 8.72 4.71 -0.37
CA ARG A 146 7.76 5.83 -0.27
C ARG A 146 6.38 5.31 0.13
N ARG A 147 5.90 4.26 -0.53
CA ARG A 147 4.58 3.67 -0.24
C ARG A 147 4.52 3.05 1.16
N LEU A 148 5.59 2.37 1.61
CA LEU A 148 5.70 1.90 2.99
C LEU A 148 5.69 3.04 4.00
N GLY A 149 6.41 4.13 3.73
CA GLY A 149 6.38 5.31 4.60
C GLY A 149 4.97 5.89 4.74
N ALA A 150 4.19 5.89 3.66
CA ALA A 150 2.80 6.35 3.71
C ALA A 150 1.88 5.34 4.44
N ASP A 151 2.10 4.04 4.31
CA ASP A 151 1.36 3.04 5.09
C ASP A 151 1.66 3.20 6.59
N GLU A 152 2.91 3.47 6.96
CA GLU A 152 3.31 3.76 8.33
C GLU A 152 2.66 5.05 8.87
N ILE A 153 2.58 6.12 8.06
CA ILE A 153 1.84 7.34 8.40
C ILE A 153 0.37 7.03 8.69
N ALA A 154 -0.26 6.21 7.85
CA ALA A 154 -1.66 5.84 8.02
C ALA A 154 -1.88 5.04 9.31
N LEU A 155 -0.97 4.11 9.61
CA LEU A 155 -1.02 3.28 10.82
C LEU A 155 -0.78 4.10 12.09
N GLN A 156 0.21 5.00 12.06
CA GLN A 156 0.63 5.81 13.21
C GLN A 156 0.02 7.21 13.23
N TRP A 157 -1.11 7.41 12.54
CA TRP A 157 -1.70 8.72 12.32
C TRP A 157 -1.76 9.57 13.59
N ALA A 158 -2.29 9.02 14.69
CA ALA A 158 -2.47 9.73 15.95
C ALA A 158 -1.14 10.26 16.50
N ALA A 159 -0.11 9.41 16.56
CA ALA A 159 1.21 9.77 17.08
C ALA A 159 1.93 10.82 16.22
N TRP A 160 1.71 10.82 14.91
CA TRP A 160 2.30 11.78 13.99
C TRP A 160 1.58 13.12 14.05
N ARG A 161 0.24 13.09 14.11
CA ARG A 161 -0.57 14.30 14.17
C ARG A 161 -0.31 15.13 15.43
N GLU A 162 0.00 14.49 16.55
CA GLU A 162 0.37 15.14 17.82
C GLU A 162 1.69 15.91 17.75
N GLN A 163 2.60 15.55 16.82
CA GLN A 163 3.90 16.22 16.68
C GLN A 163 3.82 17.52 15.86
N ILE A 164 2.72 17.76 15.15
CA ILE A 164 2.56 18.95 14.32
C ILE A 164 1.91 20.08 15.13
N ASP A 165 2.57 21.23 15.13
CA ASP A 165 2.03 22.45 15.71
C ASP A 165 0.99 23.07 14.75
N GLU A 166 -0.22 23.36 15.25
CA GLU A 166 -1.28 23.98 14.46
C GLU A 166 -0.90 25.37 13.93
N THR A 167 0.08 26.03 14.56
CA THR A 167 0.60 27.32 14.12
C THR A 167 1.43 27.25 12.84
N GLU A 168 1.95 26.07 12.47
CA GLU A 168 2.65 25.85 11.19
C GLU A 168 1.72 25.99 9.97
N PHE A 169 0.41 25.83 10.19
CA PHE A 169 -0.61 25.96 9.14
C PHE A 169 -1.19 27.37 9.03
N ALA A 170 -0.82 28.28 9.94
CA ALA A 170 -1.26 29.66 9.85
C ALA A 170 -0.55 30.34 8.68
N ALA A 171 -1.28 30.57 7.58
CA ALA A 171 -0.83 31.53 6.57
C ALA A 171 -0.51 32.88 7.26
N PRO A 172 0.48 33.66 6.77
CA PRO A 172 0.72 35.00 7.30
C PRO A 172 -0.58 35.79 7.25
N LYS A 173 -1.12 36.17 8.40
CA LYS A 173 -2.24 37.12 8.45
C LYS A 173 -1.75 38.41 7.81
N ASP A 174 -2.50 38.88 6.81
CA ASP A 174 -2.23 40.12 6.08
C ASP A 174 -1.74 41.25 7.00
N GLY A 175 -0.60 41.83 6.62
CA GLY A 175 0.05 42.88 7.41
C GLY A 175 1.03 43.70 6.57
N ALA A 176 0.49 44.80 6.03
CA ALA A 176 1.15 46.01 5.53
C ALA A 176 1.61 46.04 4.06
N ALA A 177 0.84 46.81 3.30
CA ALA A 177 1.20 47.40 2.03
C ALA A 177 2.60 48.03 2.05
N ALA A 178 3.49 47.53 1.20
CA ALA A 178 4.52 48.35 0.59
C ALA A 178 3.94 48.86 -0.74
N ALA A 179 3.32 50.03 -0.67
CA ALA A 179 3.21 50.87 -1.85
C ALA A 179 4.65 51.23 -2.24
N ASP A 180 5.09 50.78 -3.41
CA ASP A 180 6.11 51.52 -4.14
C ASP A 180 5.73 51.58 -5.62
N ASP A 181 5.79 52.81 -6.08
CA ASP A 181 5.23 53.37 -7.29
C ASP A 181 6.09 53.00 -8.51
N ALA A 182 5.47 52.44 -9.54
CA ALA A 182 6.02 52.47 -10.90
C ALA A 182 4.90 52.27 -11.92
N SER A 183 4.21 53.38 -12.20
CA SER A 183 3.39 53.54 -13.40
C SER A 183 4.24 53.37 -14.67
N GLY A 184 3.81 52.48 -15.59
CA GLY A 184 4.31 52.35 -16.95
C GLY A 184 3.30 51.59 -17.85
N PRO A 185 2.97 52.06 -19.06
CA PRO A 185 1.68 51.74 -19.70
C PRO A 185 1.68 50.49 -20.60
N GLY A 186 0.56 49.75 -20.50
CA GLY A 186 -0.15 48.91 -21.49
C GLY A 186 0.58 48.23 -22.66
N VAL A 187 0.55 46.90 -22.66
CA VAL A 187 0.49 46.00 -23.85
C VAL A 187 -0.36 44.76 -23.46
N PRO A 188 -1.23 44.22 -24.33
CA PRO A 188 -2.39 43.42 -23.93
C PRO A 188 -2.13 41.91 -23.75
N ASP A 189 -3.14 41.31 -23.14
CA ASP A 189 -3.51 39.89 -23.01
C ASP A 189 -2.70 38.87 -23.84
N GLY A 190 -2.05 37.96 -23.13
CA GLY A 190 -1.24 36.88 -23.68
C GLY A 190 -0.82 35.95 -22.56
N ASP A 191 -1.55 34.84 -22.45
CA ASP A 191 -1.20 33.56 -21.83
C ASP A 191 0.15 33.55 -21.10
N ARG A 192 0.15 34.07 -19.86
CA ARG A 192 1.34 33.97 -19.00
C ARG A 192 1.41 32.54 -18.51
N GLY A 193 2.23 31.76 -19.23
CA GLY A 193 2.64 30.40 -18.87
C GLY A 193 2.83 30.28 -17.36
N ARG A 194 1.85 29.64 -16.72
CA ARG A 194 1.92 29.27 -15.32
C ARG A 194 3.13 28.33 -15.20
N ALA A 195 4.11 28.71 -14.39
CA ALA A 195 5.22 27.81 -14.08
C ALA A 195 4.65 26.42 -13.69
N PRO A 196 5.25 25.31 -14.16
CA PRO A 196 4.77 23.98 -13.80
C PRO A 196 4.61 23.87 -12.28
N LEU A 197 3.47 23.37 -11.83
CA LEU A 197 3.25 23.12 -10.40
C LEU A 197 4.31 22.12 -9.92
N SER A 198 4.92 22.37 -8.77
CA SER A 198 5.93 21.53 -8.14
C SER A 198 5.58 21.21 -6.69
N GLY A 199 6.21 20.18 -6.11
CA GLY A 199 5.98 19.77 -4.73
C GLY A 199 4.49 19.51 -4.41
N ILE A 200 4.02 20.05 -3.27
CA ILE A 200 2.63 19.90 -2.81
C ILE A 200 1.61 20.40 -3.84
N GLY A 201 1.90 21.53 -4.51
CA GLY A 201 0.98 22.11 -5.49
C GLY A 201 0.73 21.17 -6.68
N ARG A 202 1.75 20.40 -7.10
CA ARG A 202 1.62 19.36 -8.12
C ARG A 202 0.72 18.22 -7.62
N VAL A 203 1.00 17.71 -6.42
CA VAL A 203 0.26 16.60 -5.82
C VAL A 203 -1.22 16.91 -5.70
N LEU A 204 -1.58 18.07 -5.14
CA LEU A 204 -2.99 18.45 -4.97
C LEU A 204 -3.70 18.64 -6.31
N HIS A 205 -3.00 19.12 -7.33
CA HIS A 205 -3.56 19.24 -8.68
C HIS A 205 -3.80 17.87 -9.33
N GLU A 206 -2.82 16.97 -9.27
CA GLU A 206 -2.94 15.60 -9.79
C GLU A 206 -4.01 14.82 -9.03
N ALA A 207 -4.03 14.88 -7.70
CA ALA A 207 -5.07 14.26 -6.88
C ALA A 207 -6.46 14.80 -7.21
N ARG A 208 -6.60 16.10 -7.52
CA ARG A 208 -7.88 16.66 -7.97
C ARG A 208 -8.27 16.16 -9.36
N SER A 209 -7.31 15.96 -10.26
CA SER A 209 -7.58 15.42 -11.60
C SER A 209 -8.19 14.01 -11.57
N TYR A 210 -7.92 13.23 -10.52
CA TYR A 210 -8.55 11.92 -10.32
C TYR A 210 -10.07 11.99 -10.24
N VAL A 211 -10.63 13.09 -9.74
CA VAL A 211 -12.09 13.29 -9.65
C VAL A 211 -12.71 13.38 -11.03
N ASP A 212 -12.02 14.02 -11.97
CA ASP A 212 -12.50 14.21 -13.35
C ASP A 212 -12.16 13.02 -14.25
N THR A 213 -10.97 12.45 -14.06
CA THR A 213 -10.46 11.27 -14.79
C THR A 213 -10.08 10.20 -13.77
N PRO A 214 -11.02 9.28 -13.44
CA PRO A 214 -10.78 8.26 -12.42
C PRO A 214 -9.50 7.46 -12.68
N PRO A 215 -8.63 7.29 -11.66
CA PRO A 215 -7.41 6.51 -11.79
C PRO A 215 -7.71 5.01 -11.84
N PRO A 216 -6.70 4.17 -12.14
CA PRO A 216 -6.79 2.74 -11.92
C PRO A 216 -7.26 2.39 -10.50
N LEU A 217 -7.96 1.26 -10.38
CA LEU A 217 -8.50 0.78 -9.10
C LEU A 217 -7.39 0.62 -8.05
N GLY A 218 -7.69 0.96 -6.81
CA GLY A 218 -6.74 0.87 -5.71
C GLY A 218 -5.72 2.02 -5.64
N ARG A 219 -5.70 2.93 -6.63
CA ARG A 219 -4.89 4.15 -6.54
C ARG A 219 -5.38 5.12 -5.48
N VAL A 220 -6.69 5.13 -5.23
CA VAL A 220 -7.32 5.85 -4.12
C VAL A 220 -8.07 4.83 -3.27
N ARG A 221 -7.67 4.70 -2.00
CA ARG A 221 -8.22 3.75 -1.02
C ARG A 221 -8.73 4.50 0.20
N SER A 222 -9.83 4.01 0.77
CA SER A 222 -10.44 4.58 1.97
C SER A 222 -10.63 3.51 3.02
N SER A 223 -10.09 3.75 4.22
CA SER A 223 -10.22 2.88 5.38
C SER A 223 -10.95 3.60 6.51
N PHE A 224 -11.46 2.83 7.47
CA PHE A 224 -12.14 3.39 8.63
C PHE A 224 -11.14 4.14 9.53
N ALA A 225 -11.55 5.29 10.06
CA ALA A 225 -10.84 5.98 11.13
C ALA A 225 -11.82 6.35 12.27
N PRO A 226 -11.34 6.49 13.52
CA PRO A 226 -12.20 6.91 14.63
C PRO A 226 -12.82 8.30 14.41
N GLY A 227 -14.05 8.49 14.90
CA GLY A 227 -14.74 9.80 14.90
C GLY A 227 -15.52 10.10 13.61
N ASP A 228 -16.17 9.09 13.03
CA ASP A 228 -16.90 9.17 11.74
C ASP A 228 -16.07 9.66 10.54
N ALA A 229 -14.74 9.69 10.71
CA ALA A 229 -13.78 10.06 9.68
C ALA A 229 -13.26 8.84 8.93
N ARG A 230 -12.56 9.10 7.82
CA ARG A 230 -11.87 8.07 7.05
C ARG A 230 -10.41 8.46 6.84
N THR A 231 -9.54 7.45 6.83
CA THR A 231 -8.17 7.62 6.37
C THR A 231 -8.14 7.33 4.89
N LEU A 232 -7.70 8.32 4.11
CA LEU A 232 -7.55 8.23 2.66
C LEU A 232 -6.10 8.02 2.30
N ARG A 233 -5.87 7.06 1.42
CA ARG A 233 -4.59 6.84 0.76
C ARG A 233 -4.77 7.16 -0.73
N ALA A 234 -3.92 8.03 -1.26
CA ALA A 234 -3.86 8.30 -2.70
C ALA A 234 -2.41 8.25 -3.17
N ASP A 235 -2.18 7.65 -4.33
CA ASP A 235 -0.85 7.52 -4.92
C ASP A 235 -0.82 8.10 -6.34
N GLY A 236 0.37 8.50 -6.77
CA GLY A 236 0.60 8.94 -8.13
C GLY A 236 2.09 8.91 -8.48
N PRO A 237 2.44 9.31 -9.71
CA PRO A 237 3.81 9.23 -10.20
C PRO A 237 4.78 10.03 -9.31
N GLY A 238 5.54 9.32 -8.49
CA GLY A 238 6.56 9.89 -7.61
C GLY A 238 6.01 10.57 -6.35
N TRP A 239 4.76 10.30 -5.96
CA TRP A 239 4.20 10.83 -4.71
C TRP A 239 3.20 9.88 -4.06
N SER A 240 3.04 10.07 -2.76
CA SER A 240 2.10 9.32 -1.93
C SER A 240 1.46 10.29 -0.93
N MET A 241 0.13 10.28 -0.84
CA MET A 241 -0.65 11.12 0.08
C MET A 241 -1.43 10.24 1.05
N VAL A 242 -1.43 10.65 2.31
CA VAL A 242 -2.26 10.08 3.38
C VAL A 242 -3.02 11.22 4.03
N ALA A 243 -4.33 11.11 4.14
CA ALA A 243 -5.16 12.19 4.67
C ALA A 243 -6.25 11.67 5.58
N ARG A 244 -6.75 12.52 6.45
CA ARG A 244 -8.00 12.27 7.17
C ARG A 244 -9.07 13.23 6.68
N THR A 245 -10.25 12.70 6.39
CA THR A 245 -11.38 13.49 5.85
C THR A 245 -11.81 14.66 6.75
N ASP A 246 -11.50 14.61 8.04
CA ASP A 246 -11.84 15.61 9.05
C ASP A 246 -10.66 16.53 9.47
N ASP A 247 -9.46 16.36 8.90
CA ASP A 247 -8.24 17.00 9.39
C ASP A 247 -7.30 17.48 8.25
N ILE A 248 -6.06 17.00 8.22
CA ILE A 248 -4.98 17.41 7.31
C ILE A 248 -4.60 16.29 6.32
N ALA A 249 -3.59 16.55 5.49
CA ALA A 249 -2.92 15.52 4.70
C ALA A 249 -1.40 15.56 4.88
N PHE A 250 -0.78 14.39 4.77
CA PHE A 250 0.65 14.18 4.66
C PHE A 250 0.99 13.77 3.23
N VAL A 251 2.11 14.26 2.71
CA VAL A 251 2.60 13.99 1.37
C VAL A 251 4.07 13.57 1.43
N LEU A 252 4.38 12.46 0.77
CA LEU A 252 5.74 11.98 0.50
C LEU A 252 6.04 12.15 -0.99
N LEU A 253 7.26 12.55 -1.31
CA LEU A 253 7.71 12.80 -2.69
C LEU A 253 9.04 12.11 -2.98
N ASP A 254 9.21 11.61 -4.20
CA ASP A 254 10.51 11.08 -4.64
C ASP A 254 11.59 12.16 -4.78
N GLU A 255 11.19 13.39 -5.12
CA GLU A 255 12.09 14.55 -5.17
C GLU A 255 12.55 15.01 -3.78
N LYS A 256 11.91 14.53 -2.70
CA LYS A 256 12.27 14.84 -1.30
C LYS A 256 12.32 13.56 -0.45
N PRO A 257 13.34 12.70 -0.65
CA PRO A 257 13.46 11.43 0.05
C PRO A 257 13.41 11.56 1.57
N GLY A 258 12.54 10.80 2.22
CA GLY A 258 12.40 10.75 3.67
C GLY A 258 11.76 11.98 4.32
N GLU A 259 11.41 13.02 3.55
CA GLU A 259 10.74 14.21 4.06
C GLU A 259 9.22 14.02 4.02
N VAL A 260 8.57 14.34 5.13
CA VAL A 260 7.10 14.29 5.27
C VAL A 260 6.58 15.72 5.17
N LEU A 261 5.83 16.00 4.11
CA LEU A 261 5.25 17.32 3.88
C LEU A 261 3.83 17.37 4.43
N THR A 262 3.49 18.45 5.13
CA THR A 262 2.17 18.64 5.72
C THR A 262 1.33 19.59 4.88
N VAL A 263 0.06 19.24 4.68
CA VAL A 263 -0.94 20.06 4.00
C VAL A 263 -2.04 20.36 5.00
N GLY A 264 -2.10 21.61 5.46
CA GLY A 264 -3.15 22.08 6.34
C GLY A 264 -4.52 22.01 5.68
N ARG A 265 -5.58 21.94 6.50
CA ARG A 265 -6.96 21.79 6.04
C ARG A 265 -7.36 22.88 5.03
N GLY A 266 -7.18 24.15 5.40
CA GLY A 266 -7.54 25.27 4.53
C GLY A 266 -8.99 25.20 3.98
N PRO A 267 -9.33 25.99 2.95
CA PRO A 267 -10.66 25.96 2.34
C PRO A 267 -10.82 24.86 1.27
N GLU A 268 -9.73 24.37 0.68
CA GLU A 268 -9.78 23.50 -0.50
C GLU A 268 -9.63 22.00 -0.21
N LEU A 269 -8.88 21.63 0.84
CA LEU A 269 -8.60 20.22 1.13
C LEU A 269 -9.88 19.45 1.47
N PRO A 270 -10.82 19.94 2.31
CA PRO A 270 -12.01 19.18 2.67
C PRO A 270 -12.82 18.71 1.46
N GLY A 271 -13.05 19.61 0.49
CA GLY A 271 -13.80 19.27 -0.72
C GLY A 271 -13.08 18.27 -1.61
N LEU A 272 -11.73 18.33 -1.66
CA LEU A 272 -10.94 17.32 -2.37
C LEU A 272 -11.05 15.95 -1.67
N LEU A 273 -10.86 15.90 -0.36
CA LEU A 273 -10.91 14.64 0.40
C LEU A 273 -12.30 13.99 0.32
N GLU A 274 -13.37 14.77 0.38
CA GLU A 274 -14.73 14.26 0.19
C GLU A 274 -14.95 13.70 -1.22
N ALA A 275 -14.40 14.33 -2.25
CA ALA A 275 -14.48 13.82 -3.62
C ALA A 275 -13.68 12.51 -3.79
N LEU A 276 -12.48 12.46 -3.21
CA LEU A 276 -11.64 11.25 -3.23
C LEU A 276 -12.29 10.09 -2.45
N ASP A 277 -12.85 10.34 -1.26
CA ASP A 277 -13.53 9.30 -0.46
C ASP A 277 -14.74 8.69 -1.16
N ARG A 278 -15.47 9.49 -1.95
CA ARG A 278 -16.62 9.01 -2.72
C ARG A 278 -16.23 8.07 -3.86
N MET A 279 -15.04 8.23 -4.44
CA MET A 279 -14.54 7.34 -5.50
C MET A 279 -13.60 6.24 -5.01
N ALA A 280 -13.09 6.38 -3.79
CA ALA A 280 -12.16 5.42 -3.22
C ALA A 280 -12.77 4.02 -3.18
N VAL A 281 -11.96 3.04 -3.53
CA VAL A 281 -12.34 1.64 -3.33
C VAL A 281 -12.33 1.36 -1.83
N ARG A 282 -13.35 0.64 -1.36
CA ARG A 282 -13.56 0.32 0.06
C ARG A 282 -13.43 -1.18 0.27
N PRO A 283 -12.80 -1.63 1.37
CA PRO A 283 -12.95 -3.00 1.83
C PRO A 283 -14.43 -3.23 2.18
N ASN A 284 -14.98 -4.37 1.77
CA ASN A 284 -16.32 -4.82 2.15
C ASN A 284 -16.32 -5.40 3.56
#